data_AF-A0A8R7QTM5-F1
#
_entry.id   AF-A0A8R7QTM5-F1
#
_cell.length_a   1.000
_cell.length_b   1.000
_cell.length_c   1.000
_cell.angle_alpha   90.00
_cell.angle_beta   90.00
_cell.angle_gamma   90.00
#
_symmetry.space_group_name_H-M   'P 1'
#
loop_
_entity.id
_entity.type
_entity.pdbx_description
1 polymer ?
#
loop_
_entity_poly.entity_id
_entity_poly.type
_entity_poly.pdbx_seq_one_letter_code
_entity_poly.pdbx_strand_id
1 'polypeptide(L)'
;MPGKLANFEEKLKNFFTEHMHADEETRYSLEGGGYFDVRDKDDKWLRIWIKEGDIIVLPAGIYHRFTLDAANHVKLMKLFLGEPVWTVHNRPQEDHPVWQEYVKSLTDDNAGGLVGAPWTSPLLANDKKKDWPIQ
;
A
#
# COMPACT_ATOMS: atom_id res chain seq x y z
N MET A 1 -1.61 -16.79 -23.95
CA MET A 1 -2.77 -15.97 -23.52
C MET A 1 -2.25 -14.59 -23.16
N PRO A 2 -2.91 -13.50 -23.60
CA PRO A 2 -2.61 -12.18 -23.06
C PRO A 2 -2.88 -12.23 -21.54
N GLY A 3 -1.91 -11.83 -20.72
CA GLY A 3 -2.07 -11.82 -19.25
C GLY A 3 -0.98 -12.53 -18.43
N LYS A 4 -0.03 -13.24 -19.05
CA LYS A 4 1.12 -13.76 -18.30
C LYS A 4 2.11 -12.63 -18.03
N LEU A 5 2.26 -12.26 -16.76
CA LEU A 5 3.26 -11.29 -16.32
C LEU A 5 4.65 -11.80 -16.71
N ALA A 6 5.38 -11.03 -17.54
CA ALA A 6 6.77 -11.37 -17.85
C ALA A 6 7.60 -11.41 -16.57
N ASN A 7 8.50 -12.40 -16.46
CA ASN A 7 9.30 -12.72 -15.28
C ASN A 7 8.43 -12.93 -14.03
N PHE A 8 7.33 -13.68 -14.17
CA PHE A 8 6.36 -13.92 -13.10
C PHE A 8 7.01 -14.36 -11.78
N GLU A 9 7.88 -15.37 -11.80
CA GLU A 9 8.52 -15.90 -10.59
C GLU A 9 9.44 -14.88 -9.91
N GLU A 10 10.24 -14.16 -10.71
CA GLU A 10 11.12 -13.10 -10.21
C GLU A 10 10.31 -11.97 -9.58
N LYS A 11 9.22 -11.55 -10.23
CA LYS A 11 8.33 -10.52 -9.68
C LYS A 11 7.63 -10.99 -8.43
N LEU A 12 7.16 -12.23 -8.39
CA LEU A 12 6.55 -12.79 -7.19
C LEU A 12 7.55 -12.81 -6.02
N LYS A 13 8.80 -13.18 -6.29
CA LYS A 13 9.89 -13.12 -5.31
C LYS A 13 10.15 -11.69 -4.83
N ASN A 14 10.14 -10.71 -5.73
CA ASN A 14 10.32 -9.30 -5.37
C ASN A 14 9.15 -8.80 -4.52
N PHE A 15 7.90 -9.12 -4.88
CA PHE A 15 6.72 -8.77 -4.10
C PHE A 15 6.72 -9.42 -2.71
N PHE A 16 7.26 -10.63 -2.58
CA PHE A 16 7.31 -11.34 -1.31
C PHE A 16 8.52 -10.97 -0.44
N THR A 17 9.53 -10.32 -1.01
CA THR A 17 10.64 -9.73 -0.24
C THR A 17 10.06 -8.59 0.58
N GLU A 18 10.33 -8.56 1.89
CA GLU A 18 9.81 -7.51 2.78
C GLU A 18 10.36 -6.13 2.37
N HIS A 19 9.46 -5.18 2.13
CA HIS A 19 9.80 -3.85 1.65
C HIS A 19 8.83 -2.79 2.16
N MET A 20 9.17 -1.53 1.89
CA MET A 20 8.29 -0.38 2.06
C MET A 20 8.33 0.51 0.81
N HIS A 21 7.37 1.43 0.74
CA HIS A 21 7.30 2.49 -0.27
C HIS A 21 7.33 3.86 0.39
N ALA A 22 7.84 4.86 -0.33
CA ALA A 22 7.80 6.26 0.09
C ALA A 22 6.39 6.88 -0.03
N ASP A 23 5.53 6.27 -0.85
CA ASP A 23 4.13 6.64 -1.07
C ASP A 23 3.19 5.51 -0.63
N GLU A 24 1.89 5.79 -0.56
CA GLU A 24 0.87 4.79 -0.27
C GLU A 24 0.78 3.72 -1.37
N GLU A 25 0.63 2.46 -0.97
CA GLU A 25 0.27 1.38 -1.89
C GLU A 25 -1.23 1.11 -1.81
N THR A 26 -1.96 1.64 -2.79
CA THR A 26 -3.39 1.35 -2.95
C THR A 26 -3.64 0.31 -4.04
N ARG A 27 -4.42 -0.72 -3.70
CA ARG A 27 -4.79 -1.83 -4.61
C ARG A 27 -6.27 -2.12 -4.50
N TYR A 28 -6.92 -2.27 -5.65
CA TYR A 28 -8.28 -2.80 -5.78
C TYR A 28 -8.24 -4.15 -6.47
N SER A 29 -8.80 -5.18 -5.84
CA SER A 29 -8.85 -6.52 -6.41
C SER A 29 -10.00 -6.65 -7.39
N LEU A 30 -9.67 -6.79 -8.68
CA LEU A 30 -10.64 -6.97 -9.75
C LEU A 30 -11.06 -8.43 -9.91
N GLU A 31 -10.14 -9.37 -9.68
CA GLU A 31 -10.35 -10.81 -9.84
C GLU A 31 -9.36 -11.57 -8.95
N GLY A 32 -9.77 -12.73 -8.41
CA GLY A 32 -8.89 -13.61 -7.63
C GLY A 32 -8.55 -13.10 -6.23
N GLY A 33 -7.40 -13.51 -5.70
CA GLY A 33 -7.02 -13.22 -4.32
C GLY A 33 -5.54 -13.37 -4.00
N GLY A 34 -5.15 -12.85 -2.84
CA GLY A 34 -3.78 -12.89 -2.35
C GLY A 34 -3.65 -12.34 -0.95
N TYR A 35 -2.45 -12.46 -0.39
CA TYR A 35 -2.13 -12.03 0.96
C TYR A 35 -1.19 -10.84 0.95
N PHE A 36 -1.59 -9.78 1.64
CA PHE A 36 -0.68 -8.75 2.10
C PHE A 36 -0.30 -9.07 3.54
N ASP A 37 0.98 -9.35 3.78
CA ASP A 37 1.50 -9.43 5.13
C ASP A 37 2.06 -8.05 5.51
N VAL A 38 1.68 -7.53 6.68
CA VAL A 38 2.17 -6.26 7.24
C VAL A 38 2.76 -6.48 8.63
N ARG A 39 3.65 -5.60 9.08
CA ARG A 39 4.14 -5.62 10.47
C ARG A 39 3.17 -4.91 11.41
N ASP A 40 2.88 -5.53 12.54
CA ASP A 40 2.22 -4.85 13.66
C ASP A 40 3.24 -4.04 14.49
N LYS A 41 2.76 -3.39 15.55
CA LYS A 41 3.58 -2.57 16.46
C LYS A 41 4.68 -3.35 17.20
N ASP A 42 4.53 -4.67 17.33
CA ASP A 42 5.51 -5.56 17.97
C ASP A 42 6.43 -6.21 16.92
N ASP A 43 6.42 -5.71 15.67
CA ASP A 43 7.13 -6.24 14.52
C ASP A 43 6.73 -7.70 14.18
N LYS A 44 5.49 -8.10 14.46
CA LYS A 44 4.94 -9.43 14.11
C LYS A 44 4.16 -9.34 12.80
N TRP A 45 4.14 -10.43 12.05
CA TRP A 45 3.36 -10.51 10.81
C TRP A 45 1.86 -10.62 11.08
N LEU A 46 1.10 -9.69 10.50
CA LEU A 46 -0.35 -9.77 10.34
C LEU A 46 -0.66 -10.03 8.86
N ARG A 47 -1.39 -11.11 8.58
CA ARG A 47 -1.79 -11.51 7.22
C ARG A 47 -3.19 -11.00 6.89
N ILE A 48 -3.29 -10.19 5.85
CA ILE A 48 -4.54 -9.66 5.30
C ILE A 48 -4.83 -10.41 4.00
N TRP A 49 -5.96 -11.13 3.95
CA TRP A 49 -6.42 -11.79 2.73
C TRP A 49 -7.33 -10.83 1.96
N ILE A 50 -6.93 -10.48 0.74
CA ILE A 50 -7.74 -9.70 -0.18
C ILE A 50 -8.40 -10.62 -1.22
N LYS A 51 -9.64 -10.31 -1.58
CA LYS A 51 -10.44 -10.99 -2.60
C LYS A 51 -11.03 -9.99 -3.57
N GLU A 52 -11.57 -10.47 -4.67
CA GLU A 52 -12.34 -9.66 -5.62
C GLU A 52 -13.34 -8.73 -4.91
N GLY A 53 -13.29 -7.44 -5.26
CA GLY A 53 -14.09 -6.39 -4.63
C GLY A 53 -13.42 -5.67 -3.46
N ASP A 54 -12.33 -6.20 -2.90
CA ASP A 54 -11.62 -5.56 -1.79
C ASP A 54 -10.69 -4.44 -2.26
N ILE A 55 -10.62 -3.37 -1.46
CA ILE A 55 -9.60 -2.32 -1.56
C ILE A 55 -8.70 -2.39 -0.33
N ILE A 56 -7.39 -2.34 -0.54
CA ILE A 56 -6.41 -2.16 0.52
C ILE A 56 -5.60 -0.89 0.25
N VAL A 57 -5.35 -0.13 1.31
CA VAL A 57 -4.47 1.04 1.34
C VAL A 57 -3.39 0.74 2.37
N LEU A 58 -2.15 0.59 1.91
CA LEU A 58 -0.99 0.46 2.78
C LEU A 58 -0.33 1.84 2.91
N PRO A 59 -0.21 2.38 4.14
CA PRO A 59 0.38 3.70 4.33
C PRO A 59 1.85 3.72 3.94
N ALA A 60 2.34 4.88 3.52
CA ALA A 60 3.76 5.11 3.26
C ALA A 60 4.62 4.68 4.47
N GLY A 61 5.75 4.03 4.23
CA GLY A 61 6.68 3.59 5.27
C GLY A 61 6.34 2.28 5.99
N ILE A 62 5.15 1.70 5.79
CA ILE A 62 4.83 0.38 6.39
C ILE A 62 5.65 -0.73 5.73
N TYR A 63 6.28 -1.58 6.54
CA TYR A 63 6.87 -2.82 6.04
C TYR A 63 5.78 -3.82 5.69
N HIS A 64 5.80 -4.27 4.45
CA HIS A 64 4.84 -5.22 3.92
C HIS A 64 5.47 -6.13 2.87
N ARG A 65 4.70 -7.15 2.47
CA ARG A 65 4.98 -8.01 1.33
C ARG A 65 3.68 -8.59 0.79
N PHE A 66 3.71 -9.01 -0.47
CA PHE A 66 2.58 -9.63 -1.13
C PHE A 66 2.91 -11.04 -1.62
N THR A 67 1.94 -11.95 -1.53
CA THR A 67 1.99 -13.26 -2.19
C THR A 67 0.60 -13.69 -2.66
N LEU A 68 0.55 -14.58 -3.65
CA LEU A 68 -0.71 -15.17 -4.11
C LEU A 68 -1.25 -16.16 -3.08
N ASP A 69 -2.57 -16.35 -3.11
CA ASP A 69 -3.18 -17.47 -2.40
C ASP A 69 -3.06 -18.78 -3.21
N ALA A 70 -3.68 -19.85 -2.71
CA ALA A 70 -3.61 -21.17 -3.33
C ALA A 70 -4.18 -21.23 -4.76
N ALA A 71 -5.03 -20.27 -5.16
CA ALA A 71 -5.57 -20.20 -6.51
C ALA A 71 -4.54 -19.65 -7.53
N ASN A 72 -3.41 -19.09 -7.06
CA ASN A 72 -2.31 -18.59 -7.88
C ASN A 72 -2.74 -17.58 -8.96
N HIS A 73 -3.80 -16.81 -8.69
CA HIS A 73 -4.32 -15.82 -9.61
C HIS A 73 -4.86 -14.60 -8.86
N VAL A 74 -4.41 -13.42 -9.29
CA VAL A 74 -4.95 -12.14 -8.86
C VAL A 74 -4.86 -11.14 -10.01
N LYS A 75 -5.83 -10.24 -10.08
CA LYS A 75 -5.79 -9.06 -10.94
C LYS A 75 -6.02 -7.84 -10.07
N LEU A 76 -4.96 -7.05 -9.86
CA LEU A 76 -5.01 -5.85 -9.03
C LEU A 76 -4.97 -4.61 -9.90
N MET A 77 -5.96 -3.74 -9.72
CA MET A 77 -5.90 -2.35 -10.18
C MET A 77 -5.08 -1.55 -9.19
N LYS A 78 -4.13 -0.77 -9.69
CA LYS A 78 -3.25 0.06 -8.88
C LYS A 78 -3.76 1.51 -8.94
N LEU A 79 -3.91 2.15 -7.78
CA LEU A 79 -4.46 3.49 -7.64
C LEU A 79 -3.38 4.42 -7.06
N PHE A 80 -3.26 5.63 -7.62
CA PHE A 80 -2.26 6.64 -7.21
C PHE A 80 -2.87 8.02 -7.16
N LEU A 81 -2.34 8.85 -6.27
CA LEU A 81 -2.52 10.29 -6.29
C LEU A 81 -1.37 10.92 -7.07
N GLY A 82 -1.63 11.31 -8.32
CA GLY A 82 -0.60 11.89 -9.20
C GLY A 82 0.27 10.86 -9.91
N GLU A 83 1.50 11.26 -10.24
CA GLU A 83 2.46 10.41 -10.97
C GLU A 83 2.99 9.29 -10.08
N PRO A 84 2.95 8.02 -10.52
CA PRO A 84 3.29 6.90 -9.66
C PRO A 84 4.81 6.75 -9.50
N VAL A 85 5.29 6.73 -8.25
CA VAL A 85 6.64 6.33 -7.89
C VAL A 85 6.62 4.88 -7.41
N TRP A 86 7.37 4.01 -8.08
CA TRP A 86 7.37 2.56 -7.85
C TRP A 86 8.56 2.06 -7.04
N THR A 87 9.37 2.97 -6.50
CA THR A 87 10.62 2.60 -5.85
C THR A 87 10.33 1.72 -4.65
N VAL A 88 10.88 0.51 -4.71
CA VAL A 88 10.83 -0.49 -3.64
C VAL A 88 12.06 -0.28 -2.75
N HIS A 89 11.85 -0.16 -1.45
CA HIS A 89 12.94 -0.11 -0.47
C HIS A 89 12.88 -1.36 0.41
N ASN A 90 13.72 -2.35 0.09
CA ASN A 90 13.81 -3.59 0.88
C ASN A 90 14.34 -3.28 2.27
N ARG A 91 13.75 -3.91 3.30
CA ARG A 91 14.21 -3.79 4.70
C ARG A 91 15.68 -4.27 4.82
N PRO A 92 16.56 -3.63 5.63
CA PRO A 92 16.34 -2.49 6.55
C PRO A 92 16.32 -1.10 5.87
N GLN A 93 15.52 -0.18 6.41
CA GLN A 93 15.29 1.21 5.94
C GLN A 93 14.97 2.19 7.08
N GLU A 94 15.45 1.92 8.29
CA GLU A 94 15.15 2.70 9.49
C GLU A 94 15.69 4.15 9.45
N ASP A 95 16.69 4.41 8.59
CA ASP A 95 17.23 5.75 8.36
C ASP A 95 16.40 6.55 7.32
N HIS A 96 15.44 5.93 6.64
CA HIS A 96 14.64 6.59 5.62
C HIS A 96 13.61 7.53 6.26
N PRO A 97 13.47 8.79 5.82
CA PRO A 97 12.58 9.78 6.45
C PRO A 97 11.12 9.30 6.57
N VAL A 98 10.59 8.69 5.51
CA VAL A 98 9.21 8.18 5.50
C VAL A 98 8.98 7.08 6.54
N TRP A 99 9.98 6.22 6.80
CA TRP A 99 9.85 5.20 7.85
C TRP A 99 9.79 5.85 9.23
N GLN A 100 10.63 6.85 9.47
CA GLN A 100 10.65 7.59 10.73
C GLN A 100 9.33 8.34 10.98
N GLU A 101 8.75 8.93 9.94
CA GLU A 101 7.43 9.57 9.98
C GLU A 101 6.32 8.56 10.25
N TYR A 102 6.35 7.40 9.59
CA TYR A 102 5.41 6.30 9.83
C TYR A 102 5.44 5.85 11.30
N VAL A 103 6.63 5.54 11.84
CA VAL A 103 6.78 5.11 13.25
C VAL A 103 6.28 6.18 14.21
N LYS A 104 6.59 7.45 13.96
CA LYS A 104 6.08 8.56 14.77
C LYS A 104 4.54 8.59 14.76
N SER A 105 3.92 8.40 13.59
CA SER A 105 2.45 8.38 13.47
C SER A 105 1.77 7.28 14.28
N LEU A 106 2.45 6.14 14.52
CA LEU A 106 1.91 5.04 15.31
C LEU A 106 1.87 5.33 16.82
N THR A 107 2.70 6.28 17.28
CA THR A 107 2.80 6.67 18.70
C THR A 107 1.97 7.90 19.06
N ASP A 108 1.44 8.60 18.05
CA ASP A 108 0.57 9.75 18.26
C ASP A 108 -0.86 9.26 18.51
N ASP A 109 -1.28 9.17 19.78
CA ASP A 109 -2.64 8.75 20.19
C ASP A 109 -3.78 9.62 19.61
N ASN A 110 -3.46 10.77 19.00
CA ASN A 110 -4.39 11.65 18.30
C ASN A 110 -4.50 11.37 16.78
N ALA A 111 -3.65 10.51 16.22
CA ALA A 111 -3.70 10.06 14.82
C ALA A 111 -4.62 8.83 14.73
N GLY A 112 -5.91 9.03 14.97
CA GLY A 112 -6.91 7.96 14.92
C GLY A 112 -6.86 7.19 13.60
N GLY A 113 -6.21 6.02 13.64
CA GLY A 113 -6.23 5.04 12.57
C GLY A 113 -7.65 4.52 12.39
N LEU A 114 -8.31 4.97 11.32
CA LEU A 114 -9.44 4.39 10.56
C LEU A 114 -10.65 3.77 11.32
N VAL A 115 -10.73 3.88 12.64
CA VAL A 115 -11.85 3.39 13.45
C VAL A 115 -12.26 4.49 14.43
N GLY A 116 -12.84 5.59 13.91
CA GLY A 116 -13.61 6.51 14.76
C GLY A 116 -13.51 8.01 14.53
N ALA A 117 -12.71 8.52 13.60
CA ALA A 117 -12.67 9.96 13.30
C ALA A 117 -13.56 10.31 12.08
N PRO A 118 -14.41 11.35 12.14
CA PRO A 118 -15.12 11.83 10.97
C PRO A 118 -14.10 12.31 9.93
N TRP A 119 -14.27 11.86 8.69
CA TRP A 119 -13.45 12.15 7.52
C TRP A 119 -13.12 13.65 7.36
N THR A 120 -12.07 14.12 8.01
CA THR A 120 -11.41 15.37 7.65
C THR A 120 -9.99 15.02 7.25
N SER A 121 -9.85 14.58 6.00
CA SER A 121 -8.55 14.55 5.36
C SER A 121 -8.01 15.99 5.31
N PRO A 122 -6.74 16.26 5.65
CA PRO A 122 -6.10 17.56 5.39
C PRO A 122 -6.16 17.96 3.91
N LEU A 123 -6.43 17.00 3.01
CA LEU A 123 -6.66 17.23 1.58
C LEU A 123 -7.91 18.07 1.28
N LEU A 124 -8.83 18.27 2.24
CA LEU A 124 -9.98 19.18 2.12
C LEU A 124 -9.76 20.53 2.82
N ALA A 125 -8.64 20.71 3.55
CA ALA A 125 -8.37 21.96 4.26
C ALA A 125 -7.65 23.01 3.40
N ASN A 126 -7.33 22.69 2.14
CA ASN A 126 -6.63 23.61 1.24
C ASN A 126 -7.33 23.69 -0.12
N ASP A 127 -8.60 24.12 -0.09
CA ASP A 127 -9.31 24.64 -1.26
C ASP A 127 -8.68 25.96 -1.72
N LYS A 128 -7.50 25.88 -2.35
CA LYS A 128 -7.17 26.86 -3.39
C LYS A 128 -7.78 26.35 -4.68
N LYS A 129 -9.05 26.75 -4.90
CA LYS A 129 -9.73 26.64 -6.19
C LYS A 129 -8.77 27.11 -7.30
N LYS A 130 -8.27 26.17 -8.09
CA LYS A 130 -7.70 26.43 -9.40
C LYS A 130 -8.57 25.70 -10.39
N ASP A 131 -9.48 26.45 -10.99
CA ASP A 131 -10.23 26.01 -12.16
C ASP A 131 -9.23 25.69 -13.27
N TRP A 132 -9.24 24.45 -13.76
CA TRP A 132 -8.48 24.05 -14.94
C TRP A 132 -9.45 23.80 -16.11
N PRO A 133 -9.23 24.41 -17.29
CA PRO A 133 -10.12 24.23 -18.42
C PRO A 133 -9.89 22.86 -19.05
N ILE A 134 -11.00 22.21 -19.39
CA ILE A 134 -11.04 20.94 -20.12
C ILE A 134 -10.67 21.25 -21.59
N GLN A 135 -9.67 20.55 -22.13
CA GLN A 135 -9.50 20.29 -23.56
C GLN A 135 -9.69 18.80 -23.81
#